data_AF-A0A9P6DI58-F1
#
_entry.id   AF-A0A9P6DI58-F1
#
_cell.length_a   1.000
_cell.length_b   1.000
_cell.length_c   1.000
_cell.angle_alpha   90.00
_cell.angle_beta   90.00
_cell.angle_gamma   90.00
#
_symmetry.space_group_name_H-M   'P 1'
#
loop_
_entity.id
_entity.type
_entity.pdbx_description
1 polymer ?
#
loop_
_entity_poly.entity_id
_entity_poly.type
_entity_poly.pdbx_seq_one_letter_code
_entity_poly.pdbx_strand_id
1 'polypeptide(L)'
;MFNNASLIHSLKGNVDQDEEPRPLARPRVSSERCLPERLPSGGFLQREAEYSAPRAILRQLRRSPSPPQTPVDEEADSDEEQTTIQTDAPESPMDTPPSPTFSIKSAVRSVLRAKSFQQRPQSAPWKEPQPFEVFRAVERKDIMFLMEIRDRAFPLLLRKTGDATPLLHAMRIGRSHRDVAIILVGAFSRWVNNLEDVEIVKPKTRVLLKALRTNLKLAIDLGLAKSQSDLTASFMQTLVMSEGERWVRDQAYNVSLALRAGTAGKPVETASAAVRRFTTKELGKASLIAALEDYIANATVDLLVLGAWAWATETIDAQLIPTYYFARDDRVFKALCDRLRQHESELPKLSRRLRWQLRVLKVALEGKTTTFRRKVELLSGELDEGDGL
;
A
#
# COMPACT_ATOMS: atom_id res chain seq x y z
N MET A 1 23.97 13.92 48.45
CA MET A 1 25.32 13.97 49.06
C MET A 1 26.27 14.54 48.03
N PHE A 2 26.83 15.74 48.27
CA PHE A 2 27.70 16.43 47.33
C PHE A 2 29.16 16.04 47.56
N ASN A 3 29.89 15.78 46.47
CA ASN A 3 31.28 15.36 46.49
C ASN A 3 32.19 16.58 46.69
N ASN A 4 32.73 16.73 47.92
CA ASN A 4 33.61 17.84 48.30
C ASN A 4 35.12 17.49 48.19
N ALA A 5 35.48 16.45 47.43
CA ALA A 5 36.87 15.96 47.35
C ALA A 5 37.87 17.01 46.84
N SER A 6 37.43 17.93 45.96
CA SER A 6 38.28 19.00 45.41
C SER A 6 38.65 20.08 46.45
N LEU A 7 37.73 20.40 47.37
CA LEU A 7 37.95 21.35 48.46
C LEU A 7 38.94 20.81 49.50
N ILE A 8 38.88 19.49 49.77
CA ILE A 8 39.79 18.81 50.70
C ILE A 8 41.22 18.77 50.12
N HIS A 9 41.36 18.56 48.81
CA HIS A 9 42.67 18.62 48.15
C HIS A 9 43.29 20.03 48.15
N SER A 10 42.48 21.09 48.05
CA SER A 10 43.00 22.47 48.10
C SER A 10 43.46 22.92 49.49
N LEU A 11 42.92 22.33 50.57
CA LEU A 11 43.32 22.64 51.95
C LEU A 11 44.60 21.92 52.40
N LYS A 12 45.03 20.88 51.67
CA LYS A 12 46.22 20.09 51.97
C LYS A 12 47.51 20.68 51.40
N GLY A 13 47.43 21.77 50.62
CA GLY A 13 48.56 22.33 49.86
C GLY A 13 49.46 23.33 50.59
N ASN A 14 49.37 23.47 51.92
CA ASN A 14 50.19 24.45 52.66
C ASN A 14 51.14 23.85 53.71
N VAL A 15 51.32 22.53 53.76
CA VAL A 15 52.36 21.92 54.59
C VAL A 15 53.04 20.80 53.81
N ASP A 16 54.34 21.01 53.62
CA ASP A 16 55.39 20.12 53.16
C ASP A 16 55.54 19.81 51.66
N GLN A 17 56.76 20.11 51.22
CA GLN A 17 57.33 20.02 49.88
C GLN A 17 57.76 18.58 49.61
N ASP A 18 57.27 18.01 48.51
CA ASP A 18 57.99 16.99 47.75
C ASP A 18 57.60 17.15 46.27
N GLU A 19 58.60 17.21 45.39
CA GLU A 19 58.44 17.48 43.97
C GLU A 19 57.72 16.34 43.23
N GLU A 20 56.40 16.45 43.06
CA GLU A 20 55.69 15.70 42.02
C GLU A 20 55.87 16.36 40.65
N PRO A 21 56.11 15.57 39.57
CA PRO A 21 56.25 16.12 38.22
C PRO A 21 54.93 16.76 37.80
N ARG A 22 54.91 18.09 37.70
CA ARG A 22 53.74 18.84 37.21
C ARG A 22 53.36 18.29 35.82
N PRO A 23 52.10 17.88 35.60
CA PRO A 23 51.65 17.49 34.28
C PRO A 23 51.80 18.69 33.34
N LEU A 24 52.55 18.49 32.25
CA LEU A 24 52.69 19.49 31.19
C LEU A 24 51.30 19.95 30.76
N ALA A 25 51.04 21.26 30.82
CA ALA A 25 49.79 21.85 30.40
C ALA A 25 49.52 21.42 28.95
N ARG A 26 48.41 20.70 28.72
CA ARG A 26 48.01 20.30 27.37
C ARG A 26 47.89 21.57 26.52
N PRO A 27 48.49 21.63 25.32
CA PRO A 27 48.35 22.79 24.45
C PRO A 27 46.86 23.03 24.20
N ARG A 28 46.41 24.29 24.36
CA ARG A 28 45.04 24.68 24.03
C ARG A 28 44.84 24.40 22.54
N VAL A 29 43.81 23.63 22.23
CA VAL A 29 43.36 23.44 20.84
C VAL A 29 43.02 24.81 20.28
N SER A 30 43.81 25.31 19.33
CA SER A 30 43.47 26.52 18.59
C SER A 30 42.26 26.21 17.72
N SER A 31 41.09 26.74 18.06
CA SER A 31 39.95 26.73 17.15
C SER A 31 40.30 27.64 15.98
N GLU A 32 40.72 27.03 14.87
CA GLU A 32 40.67 27.71 13.58
C GLU A 32 39.23 28.23 13.39
N ARG A 33 39.09 29.51 13.01
CA ARG A 33 37.80 30.10 12.69
C ARG A 33 37.31 29.48 11.38
N CYS A 34 36.79 28.27 11.43
CA CYS A 34 36.05 27.70 10.33
C CYS A 34 34.67 28.37 10.29
N LEU A 35 34.28 28.87 9.12
CA LEU A 35 32.89 29.20 8.86
C LEU A 35 32.08 27.91 9.08
N PRO A 36 31.01 27.92 9.89
CA PRO A 36 30.16 26.74 10.02
C PRO A 36 29.72 26.35 8.61
N GLU A 37 29.94 25.08 8.28
CA GLU A 37 29.47 24.49 7.03
C GLU A 37 28.00 24.88 6.83
N ARG A 38 27.65 25.34 5.63
CA ARG A 38 26.28 25.83 5.37
C ARG A 38 25.30 24.76 5.83
N LEU A 39 24.34 25.17 6.67
CA LEU A 39 23.30 24.26 7.13
C LEU A 39 22.67 23.56 5.93
N PRO A 40 22.37 22.25 6.03
CA PRO A 40 21.74 21.54 4.94
C PRO A 40 20.46 22.25 4.52
N SER A 41 20.16 22.23 3.22
CA SER A 41 18.95 22.86 2.72
C SER A 41 17.71 22.25 3.38
N GLY A 42 16.64 23.04 3.51
CA GLY A 42 15.37 22.55 4.08
C GLY A 42 14.84 21.30 3.37
N GLY A 43 15.05 21.20 2.05
CA GLY A 43 14.70 19.99 1.28
C GLY A 43 15.55 18.77 1.63
N PHE A 44 16.84 18.95 1.97
CA PHE A 44 17.67 17.86 2.48
C PHE A 44 17.16 17.40 3.85
N LEU A 45 16.92 18.34 4.78
CA LEU A 45 16.42 18.03 6.11
C LEU A 45 15.04 17.34 6.06
N GLN A 46 14.15 17.79 5.19
CA GLN A 46 12.84 17.17 5.02
C GLN A 46 12.97 15.74 4.47
N ARG A 47 13.83 15.51 3.48
CA ARG A 47 14.09 14.17 2.92
C ARG A 47 14.71 13.22 3.95
N GLU A 48 15.66 13.72 4.73
CA GLU A 48 16.28 13.02 5.86
C GLU A 48 15.24 12.70 6.94
N ALA A 49 14.37 13.65 7.29
CA ALA A 49 13.28 13.45 8.24
C ALA A 49 12.28 12.41 7.75
N GLU A 50 11.84 12.49 6.50
CA GLU A 50 10.96 11.48 5.87
C GLU A 50 11.62 10.08 5.79
N TYR A 51 12.94 10.01 5.84
CA TYR A 51 13.71 8.75 5.88
C TYR A 51 13.91 8.21 7.29
N SER A 52 14.27 9.07 8.23
CA SER A 52 14.63 8.70 9.59
C SER A 52 13.41 8.59 10.51
N ALA A 53 12.37 9.40 10.32
CA ALA A 53 11.21 9.44 11.22
C ALA A 53 10.48 8.09 11.36
N PRO A 54 10.16 7.34 10.27
CA PRO A 54 9.50 6.04 10.41
C PRO A 54 10.35 5.05 11.20
N ARG A 55 11.67 5.02 10.96
CA ARG A 55 12.62 4.18 11.68
C ARG A 55 12.75 4.59 13.16
N ALA A 56 12.71 5.88 13.45
CA ALA A 56 12.74 6.39 14.82
C ALA A 56 11.48 5.97 15.60
N ILE A 57 10.29 6.07 15.00
CA ILE A 57 9.03 5.62 15.61
C ILE A 57 9.09 4.12 15.91
N LEU A 58 9.54 3.31 14.96
CA LEU A 58 9.67 1.86 15.17
C LEU A 58 10.67 1.51 16.28
N ARG A 59 11.81 2.22 16.35
CA ARG A 59 12.76 2.07 17.47
C ARG A 59 12.14 2.42 18.82
N GLN A 60 11.25 3.43 18.87
CA GLN A 60 10.51 3.74 20.09
C GLN A 60 9.52 2.63 20.48
N LEU A 61 8.85 1.99 19.51
CA LEU A 61 7.95 0.85 19.77
C LEU A 61 8.66 -0.36 20.37
N ARG A 62 9.98 -0.52 20.11
CA ARG A 62 10.80 -1.56 20.76
C ARG A 62 11.03 -1.27 22.25
N ARG A 63 11.01 0.00 22.66
CA ARG A 63 11.36 0.46 24.01
C ARG A 63 10.14 0.66 24.93
N SER A 64 8.93 0.78 24.37
CA SER A 64 7.71 0.94 25.16
C SER A 64 7.07 -0.41 25.52
N PRO A 65 6.89 -0.72 26.81
CA PRO A 65 5.86 -1.68 27.24
C PRO A 65 4.49 -1.19 26.73
N SER A 66 3.53 -2.10 26.58
CA SER A 66 2.14 -1.69 26.34
C SER A 66 1.71 -0.68 27.43
N PRO A 67 0.91 0.35 27.11
CA PRO A 67 0.47 1.31 28.12
C PRO A 67 -0.20 0.56 29.29
N PRO A 68 0.07 0.96 30.54
CA PRO A 68 -0.57 0.33 31.70
C PRO A 68 -2.08 0.58 31.64
N GLN A 69 -2.83 -0.49 31.88
CA GLN A 69 -4.27 -0.42 32.12
C GLN A 69 -4.48 0.47 33.36
N THR A 70 -5.30 1.51 33.22
CA THR A 70 -5.85 2.20 34.39
C THR A 70 -6.66 1.18 35.20
N PRO A 71 -6.38 0.98 36.49
CA PRO A 71 -7.23 0.17 37.34
C PRO A 71 -8.58 0.86 37.48
N VAL A 72 -9.62 0.04 37.38
CA VAL A 72 -11.00 0.36 37.71
C VAL A 72 -11.05 0.48 39.23
N ASP A 73 -11.43 1.65 39.74
CA ASP A 73 -11.93 1.80 41.11
C ASP A 73 -13.41 2.18 41.03
N GLU A 74 -14.22 1.38 41.71
CA GLU A 74 -15.66 1.51 41.87
C GLU A 74 -16.01 2.62 42.88
N GLU A 75 -17.10 3.33 42.57
CA GLU A 75 -18.03 4.06 43.45
C GLU A 75 -17.53 5.27 44.29
N ALA A 76 -17.99 6.47 43.90
CA ALA A 76 -18.70 7.38 44.82
C ALA A 76 -19.46 8.48 44.03
N ASP A 77 -20.74 8.57 44.36
CA ASP A 77 -21.76 9.52 43.93
C ASP A 77 -21.59 10.87 44.65
N SER A 78 -21.67 12.01 43.92
CA SER A 78 -22.17 13.31 44.44
C SER A 78 -21.95 14.47 43.45
N ASP A 79 -23.09 15.00 43.00
CA ASP A 79 -23.52 16.32 42.52
C ASP A 79 -22.57 17.53 42.35
N GLU A 80 -22.85 18.24 41.25
CA GLU A 80 -22.90 19.70 40.99
C GLU A 80 -21.83 20.65 41.56
N GLU A 81 -21.07 21.32 40.67
CA GLU A 81 -21.29 22.74 40.34
C GLU A 81 -20.31 23.26 39.26
N GLN A 82 -20.76 24.32 38.60
CA GLN A 82 -20.29 24.88 37.32
C GLN A 82 -18.96 25.63 37.42
N THR A 83 -18.16 25.56 36.34
CA THR A 83 -17.44 26.77 35.88
C THR A 83 -17.16 26.73 34.38
N THR A 84 -17.89 27.59 33.68
CA THR A 84 -17.87 27.92 32.26
C THR A 84 -16.61 28.71 31.91
N ILE A 85 -15.74 28.22 31.01
CA ILE A 85 -14.87 29.08 30.17
C ILE A 85 -14.67 28.44 28.79
N GLN A 86 -15.39 29.03 27.82
CA GLN A 86 -15.02 29.29 26.41
C GLN A 86 -14.19 28.23 25.68
N THR A 87 -14.89 27.40 24.89
CA THR A 87 -14.31 26.74 23.71
C THR A 87 -14.54 27.64 22.50
N ASP A 88 -13.46 28.26 22.02
CA ASP A 88 -13.40 28.84 20.68
C ASP A 88 -13.64 27.71 19.67
N ALA A 89 -14.80 27.79 19.00
CA ALA A 89 -15.06 27.08 17.76
C ALA A 89 -14.50 27.91 16.60
N PRO A 90 -13.63 27.35 15.75
CA PRO A 90 -13.60 27.70 14.35
C PRO A 90 -14.43 26.68 13.58
N GLU A 91 -15.44 27.22 12.90
CA GLU A 91 -16.27 26.58 11.89
C GLU A 91 -15.47 25.67 10.96
N SER A 92 -16.05 24.51 10.65
CA SER A 92 -15.61 23.67 9.55
C SER A 92 -15.89 24.35 8.21
N PRO A 93 -14.90 24.51 7.32
CA PRO A 93 -15.15 24.48 5.88
C PRO A 93 -15.08 23.03 5.43
N MET A 94 -16.23 22.46 5.11
CA MET A 94 -16.29 21.33 4.19
C MET A 94 -15.74 21.80 2.84
N ASP A 95 -14.50 21.44 2.55
CA ASP A 95 -13.99 21.38 1.18
C ASP A 95 -13.20 20.09 1.03
N THR A 96 -13.84 19.08 0.47
CA THR A 96 -13.23 17.84 0.00
C THR A 96 -12.31 18.14 -1.19
N PRO A 97 -10.98 17.91 -1.11
CA PRO A 97 -10.15 17.95 -2.30
C PRO A 97 -10.32 16.66 -3.12
N PRO A 98 -10.53 16.74 -4.44
CA PRO A 98 -10.52 15.55 -5.29
C PRO A 98 -9.11 14.95 -5.33
N SER A 99 -9.03 13.66 -5.07
CA SER A 99 -7.81 12.86 -5.24
C SER A 99 -7.35 12.87 -6.72
N PRO A 100 -6.04 12.73 -6.99
CA PRO A 100 -5.45 13.04 -8.29
C PRO A 100 -5.88 12.04 -9.36
N THR A 101 -6.72 12.51 -10.28
CA THR A 101 -6.99 11.84 -11.55
C THR A 101 -5.75 11.87 -12.45
N PHE A 102 -5.43 10.71 -13.02
CA PHE A 102 -4.50 10.49 -14.12
C PHE A 102 -4.47 11.65 -15.13
N SER A 103 -3.35 12.37 -15.19
CA SER A 103 -3.06 13.28 -16.31
C SER A 103 -2.41 12.49 -17.46
N ILE A 104 -3.24 11.96 -18.36
CA ILE A 104 -2.80 11.62 -19.71
C ILE A 104 -2.72 12.94 -20.50
N LYS A 105 -1.67 13.73 -20.28
CA LYS A 105 -1.43 14.99 -20.98
C LYS A 105 -0.04 15.03 -21.61
N SER A 106 0.17 14.25 -22.66
CA SER A 106 1.09 14.60 -23.77
C SER A 106 1.07 13.55 -24.90
N ALA A 107 -0.04 13.49 -25.65
CA ALA A 107 -0.03 12.86 -26.99
C ALA A 107 -1.30 13.17 -27.83
N VAL A 108 -2.42 13.57 -27.21
CA VAL A 108 -3.72 13.68 -27.91
C VAL A 108 -4.08 15.13 -28.32
N ARG A 109 -3.14 16.08 -28.26
CA ARG A 109 -3.43 17.50 -28.50
C ARG A 109 -3.52 17.92 -29.98
N SER A 110 -3.27 17.03 -30.95
CA SER A 110 -3.28 17.40 -32.38
C SER A 110 -4.52 16.96 -33.18
N VAL A 111 -5.48 16.22 -32.60
CA VAL A 111 -6.64 15.70 -33.37
C VAL A 111 -8.01 16.23 -32.89
N LEU A 112 -8.04 17.06 -31.85
CA LEU A 112 -9.31 17.57 -31.27
C LEU A 112 -9.54 19.07 -31.48
N ARG A 113 -9.15 19.62 -32.64
CA ARG A 113 -9.54 20.99 -33.01
C ARG A 113 -10.36 20.99 -34.31
N ALA A 114 -11.57 21.53 -34.17
CA ALA A 114 -12.57 21.83 -35.20
C ALA A 114 -13.43 20.65 -35.69
N LYS A 115 -14.56 20.41 -35.00
CA LYS A 115 -15.91 20.56 -35.55
C LYS A 115 -16.97 20.49 -34.43
N SER A 116 -17.67 21.60 -34.26
CA SER A 116 -18.99 21.82 -33.63
C SER A 116 -19.57 20.73 -32.73
N PHE A 117 -19.66 21.04 -31.43
CA PHE A 117 -20.61 20.44 -30.50
C PHE A 117 -22.04 20.72 -30.99
N GLN A 118 -22.65 19.75 -31.66
CA GLN A 118 -24.10 19.63 -31.70
C GLN A 118 -24.51 18.81 -30.49
N GLN A 119 -25.16 19.48 -29.53
CA GLN A 119 -25.91 18.84 -28.47
C GLN A 119 -26.95 17.90 -29.11
N ARG A 120 -26.79 16.58 -28.93
CA ARG A 120 -27.87 15.64 -29.21
C ARG A 120 -28.95 15.79 -28.14
N PRO A 121 -30.24 15.78 -28.51
CA PRO A 121 -31.35 15.92 -27.58
C PRO A 121 -31.44 14.69 -26.66
N GLN A 122 -32.15 14.91 -25.56
CA GLN A 122 -32.36 14.01 -24.43
C GLN A 122 -32.58 12.53 -24.83
N SER A 123 -31.80 11.69 -24.16
CA SER A 123 -31.88 10.22 -24.00
C SER A 123 -32.99 9.49 -24.77
N ALA A 124 -32.62 8.89 -25.90
CA ALA A 124 -33.28 7.67 -26.32
C ALA A 124 -33.19 6.63 -25.17
N PRO A 125 -34.24 5.83 -24.92
CA PRO A 125 -34.16 4.76 -23.94
C PRO A 125 -33.00 3.84 -24.30
N TRP A 126 -32.10 3.62 -23.34
CA TRP A 126 -30.94 2.75 -23.55
C TRP A 126 -31.42 1.36 -23.97
N LYS A 127 -31.21 1.04 -25.24
CA LYS A 127 -31.45 -0.29 -25.78
C LYS A 127 -30.18 -1.10 -25.60
N GLU A 128 -30.28 -2.27 -24.95
CA GLU A 128 -29.13 -3.14 -24.77
C GLU A 128 -28.52 -3.51 -26.14
N PRO A 129 -27.25 -3.16 -26.39
CA PRO A 129 -26.63 -3.40 -27.68
C PRO A 129 -26.51 -4.88 -28.00
N GLN A 130 -26.66 -5.21 -29.27
CA GLN A 130 -26.40 -6.58 -29.73
C GLN A 130 -24.88 -6.80 -29.90
N PRO A 131 -24.37 -8.05 -29.74
CA PRO A 131 -22.93 -8.31 -29.84
C PRO A 131 -22.29 -7.80 -31.14
N PHE A 132 -22.97 -7.93 -32.28
CA PHE A 132 -22.45 -7.45 -33.57
C PHE A 132 -22.27 -5.92 -33.62
N GLU A 133 -23.05 -5.16 -32.85
CA GLU A 133 -22.95 -3.69 -32.77
C GLU A 133 -21.66 -3.28 -32.07
N VAL A 134 -21.21 -4.06 -31.08
CA VAL A 134 -19.93 -3.86 -30.39
C VAL A 134 -18.76 -4.05 -31.36
N PHE A 135 -18.80 -5.10 -32.18
CA PHE A 135 -17.75 -5.37 -33.17
C PHE A 135 -17.72 -4.29 -34.27
N ARG A 136 -18.90 -3.86 -34.73
CA ARG A 136 -19.01 -2.73 -35.67
C ARG A 136 -18.45 -1.44 -35.08
N ALA A 137 -18.67 -1.19 -33.80
CA ALA A 137 -18.12 -0.04 -33.10
C ALA A 137 -16.59 -0.11 -32.99
N VAL A 138 -16.03 -1.30 -32.77
CA VAL A 138 -14.57 -1.52 -32.84
C VAL A 138 -14.04 -1.15 -34.22
N GLU A 139 -14.62 -1.69 -35.30
CA GLU A 139 -14.17 -1.44 -36.69
C GLU A 139 -14.28 0.03 -37.11
N ARG A 140 -15.31 0.73 -36.60
CA ARG A 140 -15.53 2.16 -36.88
C ARG A 140 -14.81 3.09 -35.92
N LYS A 141 -14.14 2.55 -34.91
CA LYS A 141 -13.52 3.31 -33.81
C LYS A 141 -14.52 4.25 -33.12
N ASP A 142 -15.75 3.79 -32.93
CA ASP A 142 -16.78 4.54 -32.22
C ASP A 142 -16.50 4.49 -30.71
N ILE A 143 -15.56 5.32 -30.28
CA ILE A 143 -15.09 5.35 -28.89
C ILE A 143 -16.21 5.74 -27.94
N MET A 144 -17.09 6.66 -28.35
CA MET A 144 -18.19 7.11 -27.50
C MET A 144 -19.15 5.98 -27.20
N PHE A 145 -19.52 5.19 -28.21
CA PHE A 145 -20.38 4.02 -28.01
C PHE A 145 -19.71 2.94 -27.15
N LEU A 146 -18.42 2.68 -27.36
CA LEU A 146 -17.67 1.72 -26.52
C LEU A 146 -17.59 2.17 -25.05
N MET A 147 -17.46 3.46 -24.79
CA MET A 147 -17.51 4.02 -23.43
C MET A 147 -18.90 3.87 -22.81
N GLU A 148 -19.97 4.03 -23.58
CA GLU A 148 -21.34 3.82 -23.09
C GLU A 148 -21.60 2.34 -22.75
N ILE A 149 -21.12 1.41 -23.60
CA ILE A 149 -21.16 -0.03 -23.31
C ILE A 149 -20.37 -0.36 -22.05
N ARG A 150 -19.17 0.21 -21.88
CA ARG A 150 -18.36 0.02 -20.66
C ARG A 150 -19.18 0.32 -19.41
N ASP A 151 -19.92 1.42 -19.40
CA ASP A 151 -20.62 1.91 -18.21
C ASP A 151 -21.94 1.17 -17.96
N ARG A 152 -22.65 0.74 -19.02
CA ARG A 152 -24.01 0.18 -18.90
C ARG A 152 -24.12 -1.32 -19.17
N ALA A 153 -23.19 -1.90 -19.91
CA ALA A 153 -23.25 -3.28 -20.39
C ALA A 153 -21.84 -3.90 -20.55
N PHE A 154 -20.98 -3.72 -19.54
CA PHE A 154 -19.61 -4.23 -19.53
C PHE A 154 -19.46 -5.71 -19.98
N PRO A 155 -20.34 -6.66 -19.62
CA PRO A 155 -20.23 -8.05 -20.06
C PRO A 155 -20.16 -8.23 -21.58
N LEU A 156 -20.74 -7.31 -22.37
CA LEU A 156 -20.69 -7.36 -23.83
C LEU A 156 -19.27 -7.16 -24.37
N LEU A 157 -18.40 -6.44 -23.65
CA LEU A 157 -16.99 -6.24 -24.04
C LEU A 157 -16.14 -7.51 -23.85
N LEU A 158 -16.59 -8.43 -23.00
CA LEU A 158 -15.92 -9.70 -22.73
C LEU A 158 -16.50 -10.86 -23.53
N ARG A 159 -17.71 -10.68 -24.08
CA ARG A 159 -18.43 -11.73 -24.79
C ARG A 159 -17.72 -12.08 -26.09
N LYS A 160 -17.47 -13.37 -26.26
CA LYS A 160 -16.97 -13.93 -27.52
C LYS A 160 -18.11 -13.98 -28.54
N THR A 161 -17.87 -13.46 -29.74
CA THR A 161 -18.77 -13.60 -30.89
C THR A 161 -17.99 -14.28 -32.00
N GLY A 162 -18.42 -15.48 -32.40
CA GLY A 162 -17.61 -16.35 -33.26
C GLY A 162 -16.34 -16.82 -32.55
N ASP A 163 -15.18 -16.54 -33.14
CA ASP A 163 -13.87 -16.94 -32.63
C ASP A 163 -13.13 -15.83 -31.86
N ALA A 164 -13.69 -14.61 -31.80
CA ALA A 164 -13.03 -13.43 -31.23
C ALA A 164 -13.84 -12.75 -30.13
N THR A 165 -13.12 -12.06 -29.23
CA THR A 165 -13.68 -11.03 -28.35
C THR A 165 -13.49 -9.65 -28.99
N PRO A 166 -14.23 -8.60 -28.58
CA PRO A 166 -14.02 -7.24 -29.08
C PRO A 166 -12.55 -6.77 -29.00
N LEU A 167 -11.87 -7.09 -27.89
CA LEU A 167 -10.44 -6.79 -27.74
C LEU A 167 -9.60 -7.56 -28.75
N LEU A 168 -9.79 -8.88 -28.86
CA LEU A 168 -9.02 -9.69 -29.81
C LEU A 168 -9.27 -9.23 -31.26
N HIS A 169 -10.49 -8.86 -31.60
CA HIS A 169 -10.84 -8.30 -32.90
C HIS A 169 -10.08 -7.00 -33.18
N ALA A 170 -10.10 -6.04 -32.25
CA ALA A 170 -9.33 -4.80 -32.37
C ALA A 170 -7.83 -5.07 -32.58
N MET A 171 -7.28 -6.05 -31.87
CA MET A 171 -5.85 -6.41 -31.99
C MET A 171 -5.54 -7.10 -33.33
N ARG A 172 -6.44 -7.93 -33.85
CA ARG A 172 -6.28 -8.61 -35.16
C ARG A 172 -6.31 -7.64 -36.34
N ILE A 173 -7.10 -6.57 -36.26
CA ILE A 173 -7.09 -5.52 -37.29
C ILE A 173 -5.72 -4.80 -37.34
N GLY A 174 -5.01 -4.76 -36.22
CA GLY A 174 -3.61 -4.34 -36.16
C GLY A 174 -3.43 -2.89 -35.73
N ARG A 175 -2.35 -2.25 -36.22
CA ARG A 175 -1.87 -0.94 -35.69
C ARG A 175 -2.92 0.16 -35.75
N SER A 176 -3.79 0.14 -36.76
CA SER A 176 -4.85 1.14 -36.92
C SER A 176 -5.84 1.16 -35.76
N HIS A 177 -6.03 0.05 -35.03
CA HIS A 177 -6.99 -0.11 -33.94
C HIS A 177 -6.31 -0.24 -32.57
N ARG A 178 -5.02 0.08 -32.48
CA ARG A 178 -4.27 0.01 -31.22
C ARG A 178 -4.91 0.87 -30.12
N ASP A 179 -5.36 2.08 -30.46
CA ASP A 179 -5.99 2.99 -29.48
C ASP A 179 -7.31 2.41 -28.95
N VAL A 180 -8.09 1.74 -29.81
CA VAL A 180 -9.31 1.04 -29.40
C VAL A 180 -8.98 -0.10 -28.42
N ALA A 181 -7.94 -0.88 -28.70
CA ALA A 181 -7.47 -1.94 -27.80
C ALA A 181 -7.01 -1.37 -26.45
N ILE A 182 -6.32 -0.23 -26.43
CA ILE A 182 -5.93 0.47 -25.20
C ILE A 182 -7.17 0.91 -24.41
N ILE A 183 -8.18 1.47 -25.09
CA ILE A 183 -9.42 1.91 -24.45
C ILE A 183 -10.19 0.73 -23.84
N LEU A 184 -10.26 -0.40 -24.54
CA LEU A 184 -10.88 -1.63 -24.02
C LEU A 184 -10.13 -2.17 -22.79
N VAL A 185 -8.80 -2.18 -22.82
CA VAL A 185 -8.00 -2.55 -21.64
C VAL A 185 -8.19 -1.56 -20.48
N GLY A 186 -8.29 -0.27 -20.77
CA GLY A 186 -8.61 0.74 -19.76
C GLY A 186 -9.99 0.52 -19.15
N ALA A 187 -10.99 0.16 -19.96
CA ALA A 187 -12.32 -0.23 -19.49
C ALA A 187 -12.27 -1.46 -18.57
N PHE A 188 -11.44 -2.44 -18.92
CA PHE A 188 -11.23 -3.64 -18.10
C PHE A 188 -10.61 -3.31 -16.75
N SER A 189 -9.52 -2.54 -16.73
CA SER A 189 -8.85 -2.11 -15.50
C SER A 189 -9.79 -1.32 -14.59
N ARG A 190 -10.54 -0.36 -15.15
CA ARG A 190 -11.54 0.43 -14.42
C ARG A 190 -12.61 -0.45 -13.77
N TRP A 191 -13.14 -1.44 -14.50
CA TRP A 191 -14.18 -2.33 -13.98
C TRP A 191 -13.68 -3.16 -12.80
N VAL A 192 -12.47 -3.71 -12.86
CA VAL A 192 -11.89 -4.51 -11.76
C VAL A 192 -11.63 -3.65 -10.51
N ASN A 193 -11.15 -2.42 -10.71
CA ASN A 193 -10.86 -1.51 -9.59
C ASN A 193 -12.13 -1.02 -8.89
N ASN A 194 -13.21 -0.82 -9.66
CA ASN A 194 -14.51 -0.38 -9.14
C ASN A 194 -15.42 -1.53 -8.68
N LEU A 195 -14.96 -2.78 -8.74
CA LEU A 195 -15.76 -3.91 -8.32
C LEU A 195 -15.96 -3.90 -6.80
N GLU A 196 -17.22 -3.82 -6.39
CA GLU A 196 -17.67 -3.80 -4.99
C GLU A 196 -17.66 -5.20 -4.37
N ASP A 197 -17.52 -5.24 -3.05
CA ASP A 197 -17.36 -6.49 -2.32
C ASP A 197 -18.58 -7.41 -2.44
N VAL A 198 -19.78 -6.84 -2.43
CA VAL A 198 -21.04 -7.57 -2.60
C VAL A 198 -21.12 -8.23 -3.98
N GLU A 199 -20.50 -7.64 -4.99
CA GLU A 199 -20.50 -8.17 -6.36
C GLU A 199 -19.48 -9.28 -6.55
N ILE A 200 -18.34 -9.23 -5.88
CA ILE A 200 -17.27 -10.22 -6.00
C ILE A 200 -17.72 -11.61 -5.57
N VAL A 201 -18.58 -11.70 -4.56
CA VAL A 201 -19.10 -12.98 -4.04
C VAL A 201 -20.04 -13.65 -5.05
N LYS A 202 -20.65 -12.89 -5.97
CA LYS A 202 -21.63 -13.44 -6.93
C LYS A 202 -20.95 -14.40 -7.93
N PRO A 203 -21.50 -15.61 -8.16
CA PRO A 203 -20.94 -16.56 -9.12
C PRO A 203 -20.79 -16.01 -10.54
N LYS A 204 -21.73 -15.16 -10.98
CA LYS A 204 -21.68 -14.50 -12.30
C LYS A 204 -20.42 -13.63 -12.44
N THR A 205 -20.04 -12.91 -11.40
CA THR A 205 -18.84 -12.07 -11.39
C THR A 205 -17.57 -12.90 -11.52
N ARG A 206 -17.52 -14.09 -10.91
CA ARG A 206 -16.40 -15.03 -11.09
C ARG A 206 -16.23 -15.46 -12.55
N VAL A 207 -17.33 -15.68 -13.28
CA VAL A 207 -17.30 -15.99 -14.72
C VAL A 207 -16.74 -14.79 -15.51
N LEU A 208 -17.16 -13.58 -15.19
CA LEU A 208 -16.65 -12.35 -15.82
C LEU A 208 -15.16 -12.14 -15.54
N LEU A 209 -14.70 -12.35 -14.30
CA LEU A 209 -13.29 -12.25 -13.93
C LEU A 209 -12.42 -13.27 -14.69
N LYS A 210 -12.92 -14.51 -14.89
CA LYS A 210 -12.23 -15.51 -15.73
C LYS A 210 -12.15 -15.08 -17.19
N ALA A 211 -13.25 -14.62 -17.77
CA ALA A 211 -13.26 -14.11 -19.14
C ALA A 211 -12.32 -12.91 -19.30
N LEU A 212 -12.29 -12.03 -18.30
CA LEU A 212 -11.42 -10.88 -18.28
C LEU A 212 -9.95 -11.26 -18.20
N ARG A 213 -9.60 -12.21 -17.32
CA ARG A 213 -8.25 -12.76 -17.21
C ARG A 213 -7.75 -13.27 -18.56
N THR A 214 -8.55 -14.05 -19.27
CA THR A 214 -8.20 -14.56 -20.61
C THR A 214 -7.94 -13.42 -21.60
N ASN A 215 -8.80 -12.39 -21.60
CA ASN A 215 -8.64 -11.23 -22.48
C ASN A 215 -7.38 -10.41 -22.16
N LEU A 216 -7.10 -10.16 -20.89
CA LEU A 216 -5.89 -9.44 -20.46
C LEU A 216 -4.62 -10.24 -20.78
N LYS A 217 -4.65 -11.57 -20.59
CA LYS A 217 -3.53 -12.45 -20.95
C LYS A 217 -3.25 -12.40 -22.45
N LEU A 218 -4.28 -12.48 -23.29
CA LEU A 218 -4.15 -12.33 -24.73
C LEU A 218 -3.55 -10.97 -25.11
N ALA A 219 -3.96 -9.88 -24.45
CA ALA A 219 -3.41 -8.54 -24.67
C ALA A 219 -1.90 -8.49 -24.39
N ILE A 220 -1.47 -9.13 -23.30
CA ILE A 220 -0.06 -9.23 -22.90
C ILE A 220 0.73 -10.06 -23.93
N ASP A 221 0.19 -11.20 -24.33
CA ASP A 221 0.87 -12.14 -25.25
C ASP A 221 1.03 -11.53 -26.65
N LEU A 222 0.05 -10.75 -27.11
CA LEU A 222 0.10 -9.98 -28.36
C LEU A 222 0.89 -8.65 -28.25
N GLY A 223 1.54 -8.39 -27.10
CA GLY A 223 2.54 -7.34 -26.95
C GLY A 223 2.02 -5.95 -26.56
N LEU A 224 0.78 -5.83 -26.08
CA LEU A 224 0.21 -4.56 -25.61
C LEU A 224 0.88 -4.08 -24.29
N ALA A 225 1.43 -5.01 -23.52
CA ALA A 225 2.11 -4.72 -22.24
C ALA A 225 3.33 -3.80 -22.38
N LYS A 226 3.98 -3.75 -23.56
CA LYS A 226 5.10 -2.83 -23.81
C LYS A 226 4.69 -1.35 -23.78
N SER A 227 3.41 -1.06 -24.01
CA SER A 227 2.88 0.31 -24.05
C SER A 227 1.97 0.66 -22.86
N GLN A 228 1.70 -0.30 -21.98
CA GLN A 228 0.75 -0.17 -20.89
C GLN A 228 1.34 -0.90 -19.68
N SER A 229 2.00 -0.18 -18.78
CA SER A 229 2.58 -0.72 -17.54
C SER A 229 1.52 -1.40 -16.67
N ASP A 230 0.34 -0.76 -16.60
CA ASP A 230 -0.72 -1.11 -15.66
C ASP A 230 -1.55 -2.32 -16.11
N LEU A 231 -1.39 -2.73 -17.37
CA LEU A 231 -2.02 -3.93 -17.93
C LEU A 231 -1.59 -5.19 -17.16
N THR A 232 -0.29 -5.28 -16.84
CA THR A 232 0.27 -6.42 -16.13
C THR A 232 -0.25 -6.48 -14.70
N ALA A 233 -0.32 -5.34 -14.00
CA ALA A 233 -0.90 -5.26 -12.66
C ALA A 233 -2.39 -5.65 -12.66
N SER A 234 -3.16 -5.13 -13.62
CA SER A 234 -4.60 -5.46 -13.78
C SER A 234 -4.80 -6.95 -14.06
N PHE A 235 -3.92 -7.58 -14.86
CA PHE A 235 -3.94 -9.02 -15.08
C PHE A 235 -3.66 -9.80 -13.80
N MET A 236 -2.64 -9.44 -13.03
CA MET A 236 -2.31 -10.12 -11.77
C MET A 236 -3.43 -10.01 -10.74
N GLN A 237 -4.02 -8.83 -10.59
CA GLN A 237 -5.18 -8.61 -9.73
C GLN A 237 -6.37 -9.49 -10.15
N THR A 238 -6.69 -9.50 -11.45
CA THR A 238 -7.79 -10.33 -11.97
C THR A 238 -7.52 -11.83 -11.79
N LEU A 239 -6.26 -12.27 -11.97
CA LEU A 239 -5.83 -13.64 -11.73
C LEU A 239 -6.07 -14.03 -10.27
N VAL A 240 -5.64 -13.20 -9.32
CA VAL A 240 -5.84 -13.48 -7.89
C VAL A 240 -7.34 -13.55 -7.55
N MET A 241 -8.12 -12.58 -8.03
CA MET A 241 -9.56 -12.52 -7.75
C MET A 241 -10.37 -13.67 -8.37
N SER A 242 -9.90 -14.24 -9.49
CA SER A 242 -10.61 -15.34 -10.17
C SER A 242 -10.20 -16.72 -9.68
N GLU A 243 -8.91 -16.95 -9.42
CA GLU A 243 -8.33 -18.29 -9.21
C GLU A 243 -7.25 -18.33 -8.12
N GLY A 244 -6.78 -17.18 -7.61
CA GLY A 244 -5.66 -17.11 -6.67
C GLY A 244 -6.03 -17.26 -5.19
N GLU A 245 -7.31 -17.44 -4.84
CA GLU A 245 -7.76 -17.53 -3.43
C GLU A 245 -6.98 -18.57 -2.63
N ARG A 246 -6.83 -19.79 -3.18
CA ARG A 246 -6.09 -20.87 -2.54
C ARG A 246 -4.62 -20.49 -2.34
N TRP A 247 -3.99 -19.95 -3.38
CA TRP A 247 -2.59 -19.54 -3.31
C TRP A 247 -2.37 -18.47 -2.25
N VAL A 248 -3.22 -17.44 -2.18
CA VAL A 248 -3.12 -16.38 -1.16
C VAL A 248 -3.23 -16.98 0.25
N ARG A 249 -4.18 -17.89 0.47
CA ARG A 249 -4.37 -18.54 1.77
C ARG A 249 -3.15 -19.39 2.17
N ASP A 250 -2.65 -20.21 1.25
CA ASP A 250 -1.48 -21.06 1.49
C ASP A 250 -0.23 -20.22 1.79
N GLN A 251 -0.03 -19.11 1.05
CA GLN A 251 1.11 -18.22 1.30
C GLN A 251 0.94 -17.39 2.58
N ALA A 252 -0.27 -16.93 2.91
CA ALA A 252 -0.52 -16.25 4.18
C ALA A 252 -0.22 -17.18 5.37
N TYR A 253 -0.56 -18.47 5.26
CA TYR A 253 -0.18 -19.48 6.25
C TYR A 253 1.34 -19.68 6.33
N ASN A 254 2.04 -19.81 5.20
CA ASN A 254 3.51 -19.94 5.22
C ASN A 254 4.18 -18.71 5.85
N VAL A 255 3.67 -17.51 5.55
CA VAL A 255 4.16 -16.26 6.14
C VAL A 255 3.83 -16.18 7.63
N SER A 256 2.69 -16.71 8.08
CA SER A 256 2.35 -16.77 9.50
C SER A 256 3.33 -17.67 10.28
N LEU A 257 3.76 -18.79 9.68
CA LEU A 257 4.80 -19.65 10.24
C LEU A 257 6.15 -18.92 10.30
N ALA A 258 6.54 -18.20 9.24
CA ALA A 258 7.76 -17.39 9.22
C ALA A 258 7.73 -16.28 10.29
N LEU A 259 6.58 -15.61 10.49
CA LEU A 259 6.38 -14.60 11.53
C LEU A 259 6.55 -15.17 12.94
N ARG A 260 6.03 -16.38 13.18
CA ARG A 260 6.22 -17.11 14.45
C ARG A 260 7.67 -17.45 14.70
N ALA A 261 8.39 -17.88 13.65
CA ALA A 261 9.75 -18.38 13.74
C ALA A 261 10.81 -17.32 14.04
N GLY A 262 10.47 -16.03 14.12
CA GLY A 262 11.48 -15.02 14.42
C GLY A 262 11.90 -14.21 13.21
N THR A 263 12.96 -13.44 13.42
CA THR A 263 13.85 -12.98 12.36
C THR A 263 14.51 -14.16 11.63
N ALA A 264 14.72 -15.29 12.32
CA ALA A 264 15.19 -16.54 11.73
C ALA A 264 14.26 -17.07 10.61
N GLY A 265 12.96 -16.81 10.70
CA GLY A 265 11.98 -17.18 9.68
C GLY A 265 11.97 -16.28 8.45
N LYS A 266 12.58 -15.09 8.53
CA LYS A 266 12.62 -14.07 7.48
C LYS A 266 11.26 -13.88 6.76
N PRO A 267 10.22 -13.44 7.48
CA PRO A 267 8.87 -13.33 6.93
C PRO A 267 8.77 -12.40 5.71
N VAL A 268 9.54 -11.32 5.62
CA VAL A 268 9.49 -10.38 4.49
C VAL A 268 10.13 -10.99 3.25
N GLU A 269 11.29 -11.63 3.39
CA GLU A 269 11.94 -12.39 2.32
C GLU A 269 11.02 -13.53 1.84
N THR A 270 10.39 -14.26 2.76
CA THR A 270 9.45 -15.35 2.45
C THR A 270 8.26 -14.86 1.62
N ALA A 271 7.62 -13.76 2.03
CA ALA A 271 6.50 -13.16 1.31
C ALA A 271 6.94 -12.64 -0.08
N SER A 272 8.05 -11.91 -0.15
CA SER A 272 8.60 -11.34 -1.39
C SER A 272 8.96 -12.44 -2.39
N ALA A 273 9.64 -13.48 -1.94
CA ALA A 273 10.01 -14.63 -2.77
C ALA A 273 8.77 -15.37 -3.31
N ALA A 274 7.74 -15.56 -2.48
CA ALA A 274 6.49 -16.19 -2.89
C ALA A 274 5.80 -15.39 -4.01
N VAL A 275 5.65 -14.08 -3.84
CA VAL A 275 5.04 -13.19 -4.85
C VAL A 275 5.87 -13.17 -6.13
N ARG A 276 7.20 -13.06 -6.05
CA ARG A 276 8.09 -13.06 -7.22
C ARG A 276 8.04 -14.38 -7.99
N ARG A 277 7.99 -15.52 -7.30
CA ARG A 277 7.81 -16.84 -7.94
C ARG A 277 6.47 -16.94 -8.64
N PHE A 278 5.41 -16.45 -8.01
CA PHE A 278 4.08 -16.41 -8.59
C PHE A 278 4.01 -15.54 -9.86
N THR A 279 4.53 -14.31 -9.81
CA THR A 279 4.55 -13.42 -10.99
C THR A 279 5.42 -13.98 -12.12
N THR A 280 6.56 -14.56 -11.79
CA THR A 280 7.46 -15.20 -12.77
C THR A 280 6.78 -16.36 -13.48
N LYS A 281 6.06 -17.21 -12.74
CA LYS A 281 5.33 -18.35 -13.30
C LYS A 281 4.24 -17.92 -14.29
N GLU A 282 3.50 -16.87 -13.98
CA GLU A 282 2.32 -16.45 -14.74
C GLU A 282 2.67 -15.55 -15.94
N LEU A 283 3.76 -14.79 -15.86
CA LEU A 283 4.17 -13.85 -16.91
C LEU A 283 5.33 -14.34 -17.78
N GLY A 284 6.22 -15.19 -17.25
CA GLY A 284 7.35 -15.80 -17.96
C GLY A 284 8.44 -14.86 -18.49
N LYS A 285 8.19 -13.54 -18.60
CA LYS A 285 9.11 -12.54 -19.19
C LYS A 285 9.64 -11.59 -18.13
N ALA A 286 10.96 -11.60 -17.90
CA ALA A 286 11.63 -10.75 -16.90
C ALA A 286 11.41 -9.23 -17.10
N SER A 287 11.29 -8.76 -18.35
CA SER A 287 11.06 -7.33 -18.62
C SER A 287 9.68 -6.84 -18.17
N LEU A 288 8.68 -7.72 -18.11
CA LEU A 288 7.36 -7.38 -17.58
C LEU A 288 7.35 -7.33 -16.04
N ILE A 289 8.26 -8.07 -15.41
CA ILE A 289 8.39 -8.13 -13.94
C ILE A 289 8.97 -6.83 -13.41
N ALA A 290 9.97 -6.25 -14.08
CA ALA A 290 10.55 -4.96 -13.69
C ALA A 290 9.51 -3.83 -13.68
N ALA A 291 8.53 -3.87 -14.59
CA ALA A 291 7.41 -2.93 -14.63
C ALA A 291 6.34 -3.19 -13.53
N LEU A 292 6.45 -4.30 -12.79
CA LEU A 292 5.51 -4.76 -11.79
C LEU A 292 6.07 -4.66 -10.36
N GLU A 293 7.23 -4.05 -10.16
CA GLU A 293 7.87 -3.97 -8.84
C GLU A 293 6.99 -3.32 -7.77
N ASP A 294 6.20 -2.30 -8.12
CA ASP A 294 5.27 -1.65 -7.18
C ASP A 294 4.12 -2.58 -6.75
N TYR A 295 3.58 -3.37 -7.69
CA TYR A 295 2.57 -4.39 -7.37
C TYR A 295 3.18 -5.50 -6.51
N ILE A 296 4.40 -5.95 -6.82
CA ILE A 296 5.10 -6.97 -6.03
C ILE A 296 5.30 -6.48 -4.60
N ALA A 297 5.71 -5.23 -4.42
CA ALA A 297 5.89 -4.63 -3.11
C ALA A 297 4.57 -4.53 -2.33
N ASN A 298 3.47 -4.11 -2.98
CA ASN A 298 2.13 -4.10 -2.35
C ASN A 298 1.69 -5.51 -1.94
N ALA A 299 1.75 -6.46 -2.87
CA ALA A 299 1.40 -7.87 -2.64
C ALA A 299 2.24 -8.51 -1.52
N THR A 300 3.51 -8.13 -1.40
CA THR A 300 4.40 -8.61 -0.31
C THR A 300 3.92 -8.12 1.04
N VAL A 301 3.61 -6.83 1.14
CA VAL A 301 3.04 -6.22 2.34
C VAL A 301 1.71 -6.89 2.72
N ASP A 302 0.84 -7.10 1.74
CA ASP A 302 -0.46 -7.72 1.98
C ASP A 302 -0.33 -9.14 2.50
N LEU A 303 0.62 -9.94 1.99
CA LEU A 303 0.88 -11.28 2.55
C LEU A 303 1.35 -11.22 4.02
N LEU A 304 2.15 -10.23 4.40
CA LEU A 304 2.57 -10.04 5.80
C LEU A 304 1.37 -9.72 6.69
N VAL A 305 0.49 -8.82 6.24
CA VAL A 305 -0.73 -8.46 6.96
C VAL A 305 -1.68 -9.65 7.08
N LEU A 306 -1.93 -10.36 5.97
CA LEU A 306 -2.79 -11.53 5.95
C LEU A 306 -2.24 -12.65 6.83
N GLY A 307 -0.93 -12.90 6.79
CA GLY A 307 -0.28 -13.91 7.62
C GLY A 307 -0.30 -13.57 9.11
N ALA A 308 -0.03 -12.30 9.47
CA ALA A 308 -0.10 -11.83 10.86
C ALA A 308 -1.53 -11.90 11.39
N TRP A 309 -2.53 -11.48 10.59
CA TRP A 309 -3.93 -11.55 10.99
C TRP A 309 -4.43 -12.99 11.09
N ALA A 310 -4.07 -13.87 10.15
CA ALA A 310 -4.41 -15.29 10.23
C ALA A 310 -3.86 -15.94 11.51
N TRP A 311 -2.65 -15.56 11.94
CA TRP A 311 -2.13 -15.99 13.23
C TRP A 311 -2.96 -15.43 14.41
N ALA A 312 -3.35 -14.15 14.36
CA ALA A 312 -4.20 -13.57 15.40
C ALA A 312 -5.52 -14.34 15.56
N THR A 313 -6.19 -14.68 14.45
CA THR A 313 -7.48 -15.40 14.45
C THR A 313 -7.43 -16.81 15.04
N GLU A 314 -6.24 -17.38 15.28
CA GLU A 314 -6.12 -18.64 16.03
C GLU A 314 -6.31 -18.46 17.54
N THR A 315 -6.16 -17.22 18.05
CA THR A 315 -6.28 -16.89 19.48
C THR A 315 -7.51 -16.05 19.79
N ILE A 316 -7.91 -15.16 18.88
CA ILE A 316 -9.11 -14.32 19.02
C ILE A 316 -10.20 -14.79 18.06
N ASP A 317 -11.47 -14.73 18.48
CA ASP A 317 -12.60 -15.10 17.62
C ASP A 317 -12.90 -13.97 16.64
N ALA A 318 -12.12 -13.92 15.57
CA ALA A 318 -12.20 -12.87 14.58
C ALA A 318 -12.23 -13.45 13.15
N GLN A 319 -12.94 -12.76 12.27
CA GLN A 319 -13.02 -13.17 10.87
C GLN A 319 -11.73 -12.86 10.11
N LEU A 320 -11.36 -13.74 9.18
CA LEU A 320 -10.25 -13.52 8.26
C LEU A 320 -10.51 -12.33 7.33
N ILE A 321 -9.43 -11.66 6.92
CA ILE A 321 -9.49 -10.64 5.87
C ILE A 321 -9.77 -11.35 4.54
N PRO A 322 -10.73 -10.85 3.74
CA PRO A 322 -11.06 -11.49 2.46
C PRO A 322 -9.88 -11.48 1.48
N THR A 323 -9.59 -12.62 0.88
CA THR A 323 -8.46 -12.78 -0.06
C THR A 323 -8.60 -11.94 -1.33
N TYR A 324 -9.81 -11.54 -1.72
CA TYR A 324 -10.04 -10.67 -2.87
C TYR A 324 -9.65 -9.20 -2.63
N TYR A 325 -9.21 -8.83 -1.42
CA TYR A 325 -8.53 -7.55 -1.15
C TYR A 325 -7.06 -7.56 -1.53
N PHE A 326 -6.46 -8.75 -1.68
CA PHE A 326 -5.04 -8.92 -1.91
C PHE A 326 -4.53 -8.12 -3.11
N ALA A 327 -3.44 -7.37 -2.89
CA ALA A 327 -2.76 -6.51 -3.84
C ALA A 327 -3.67 -5.47 -4.50
N ARG A 328 -4.71 -5.01 -3.79
CA ARG A 328 -5.64 -3.96 -4.23
C ARG A 328 -5.53 -2.73 -3.34
N ASP A 329 -4.82 -1.73 -3.85
CA ASP A 329 -4.63 -0.44 -3.19
C ASP A 329 -4.27 -0.61 -1.70
N ASP A 330 -5.06 -0.01 -0.79
CA ASP A 330 -4.90 -0.07 0.66
C ASP A 330 -5.97 -0.91 1.37
N ARG A 331 -6.72 -1.76 0.64
CA ARG A 331 -7.88 -2.49 1.19
C ARG A 331 -7.50 -3.46 2.31
N VAL A 332 -6.41 -4.21 2.16
CA VAL A 332 -5.93 -5.15 3.19
C VAL A 332 -5.51 -4.40 4.45
N PHE A 333 -4.80 -3.28 4.30
CA PHE A 333 -4.39 -2.44 5.42
C PHE A 333 -5.58 -1.80 6.15
N LYS A 334 -6.56 -1.26 5.42
CA LYS A 334 -7.80 -0.75 6.01
C LYS A 334 -8.54 -1.82 6.79
N ALA A 335 -8.69 -3.02 6.20
CA ALA A 335 -9.29 -4.15 6.88
C ALA A 335 -8.54 -4.51 8.16
N LEU A 336 -7.21 -4.55 8.15
CA LEU A 336 -6.42 -4.76 9.36
C LEU A 336 -6.72 -3.70 10.43
N CYS A 337 -6.71 -2.41 10.07
CA CYS A 337 -6.99 -1.32 11.00
C CYS A 337 -8.40 -1.39 11.60
N ASP A 338 -9.40 -1.78 10.80
CA ASP A 338 -10.78 -1.97 11.25
C ASP A 338 -10.86 -3.14 12.25
N ARG A 339 -10.22 -4.25 11.92
CA ARG A 339 -10.21 -5.46 12.76
C ARG A 339 -9.45 -5.25 14.08
N LEU A 340 -8.32 -4.55 14.05
CA LEU A 340 -7.57 -4.20 15.26
C LEU A 340 -8.39 -3.31 16.21
N ARG A 341 -9.21 -2.41 15.66
CA ARG A 341 -10.14 -1.59 16.46
C ARG A 341 -11.30 -2.40 17.01
N GLN A 342 -11.89 -3.28 16.19
CA GLN A 342 -13.00 -4.14 16.61
C GLN A 342 -12.63 -5.10 17.75
N HIS A 343 -11.40 -5.63 17.75
CA HIS A 343 -10.93 -6.61 18.73
C HIS A 343 -9.92 -6.03 19.73
N GLU A 344 -9.95 -4.71 19.99
CA GLU A 344 -8.98 -4.03 20.86
C GLU A 344 -8.89 -4.66 22.26
N SER A 345 -10.03 -5.05 22.84
CA SER A 345 -10.12 -5.72 24.15
C SER A 345 -9.50 -7.12 24.18
N GLU A 346 -9.37 -7.78 23.03
CA GLU A 346 -8.84 -9.13 22.91
C GLU A 346 -7.36 -9.17 22.52
N LEU A 347 -6.81 -8.06 22.01
CA LEU A 347 -5.39 -7.97 21.66
C LEU A 347 -4.45 -8.39 22.80
N PRO A 348 -4.71 -8.11 24.10
CA PRO A 348 -3.86 -8.58 25.20
C PRO A 348 -3.68 -10.09 25.27
N LYS A 349 -4.64 -10.89 24.74
CA LYS A 349 -4.56 -12.36 24.68
C LYS A 349 -3.47 -12.84 23.71
N LEU A 350 -3.11 -12.01 22.73
CA LEU A 350 -2.09 -12.35 21.72
C LEU A 350 -0.69 -12.33 22.32
N SER A 351 0.19 -13.17 21.76
CA SER A 351 1.60 -13.22 22.15
C SER A 351 2.25 -11.82 22.04
N ARG A 352 3.19 -11.53 22.95
CA ARG A 352 3.93 -10.24 22.94
C ARG A 352 4.56 -9.97 21.58
N ARG A 353 5.08 -11.02 20.94
CA ARG A 353 5.67 -10.98 19.60
C ARG A 353 4.65 -10.58 18.55
N LEU A 354 3.51 -11.27 18.47
CA LEU A 354 2.48 -10.97 17.48
C LEU A 354 1.93 -9.54 17.66
N ARG A 355 1.68 -9.11 18.91
CA ARG A 355 1.28 -7.73 19.18
C ARG A 355 2.29 -6.71 18.69
N TRP A 356 3.59 -6.96 18.89
CA TRP A 356 4.63 -6.10 18.36
C TRP A 356 4.63 -6.10 16.83
N GLN A 357 4.54 -7.26 16.18
CA GLN A 357 4.49 -7.36 14.71
C GLN A 357 3.29 -6.62 14.13
N LEU A 358 2.10 -6.75 14.73
CA LEU A 358 0.90 -6.02 14.32
C LEU A 358 1.07 -4.50 14.47
N ARG A 359 1.74 -4.03 15.54
CA ARG A 359 2.07 -2.60 15.70
C ARG A 359 3.09 -2.12 14.67
N VAL A 360 4.13 -2.91 14.38
CA VAL A 360 5.12 -2.61 13.35
C VAL A 360 4.45 -2.52 11.98
N LEU A 361 3.61 -3.48 11.62
CA LEU A 361 2.83 -3.46 10.38
C LEU A 361 1.92 -2.22 10.33
N LYS A 362 1.22 -1.89 11.42
CA LYS A 362 0.35 -0.70 11.46
C LYS A 362 1.14 0.59 11.15
N VAL A 363 2.25 0.80 11.86
CA VAL A 363 3.06 2.03 11.73
C VAL A 363 3.82 2.09 10.40
N ALA A 364 4.36 0.96 9.94
CA ALA A 364 5.08 0.90 8.66
C ALA A 364 4.19 1.21 7.46
N LEU A 365 2.91 0.81 7.55
CA LEU A 365 1.95 0.95 6.46
C LEU A 365 1.14 2.25 6.51
N GLU A 366 1.19 2.95 7.64
CA GLU A 366 0.57 4.25 7.80
C GLU A 366 1.18 5.30 6.86
N GLY A 367 0.32 6.22 6.38
CA GLY A 367 0.72 7.26 5.45
C GLY A 367 0.68 6.85 3.97
N LYS A 368 0.30 7.83 3.12
CA LYS A 368 0.20 7.69 1.66
C LYS A 368 1.43 8.17 0.90
N THR A 369 2.38 8.83 1.57
CA THR A 369 3.54 9.48 0.95
C THR A 369 4.70 8.52 0.69
N THR A 370 4.75 7.38 1.39
CA THR A 370 5.80 6.37 1.25
C THR A 370 5.42 5.30 0.22
N THR A 371 6.33 5.00 -0.69
CA THR A 371 6.14 3.94 -1.69
C THR A 371 6.14 2.56 -1.03
N PHE A 372 5.41 1.60 -1.61
CA PHE A 372 5.39 0.23 -1.09
C PHE A 372 6.78 -0.41 -1.04
N ARG A 373 7.64 -0.12 -2.02
CA ARG A 373 9.04 -0.59 -2.00
C ARG A 373 9.77 -0.16 -0.72
N ARG A 374 9.60 1.09 -0.32
CA ARG A 374 10.20 1.62 0.92
C ARG A 374 9.56 1.05 2.17
N LYS A 375 8.24 0.78 2.14
CA LYS A 375 7.55 0.06 3.22
C LYS A 375 8.12 -1.36 3.38
N VAL A 376 8.39 -2.08 2.28
CA VAL A 376 9.03 -3.39 2.30
C VAL A 376 10.45 -3.32 2.87
N GLU A 377 11.27 -2.36 2.44
CA GLU A 377 12.64 -2.17 2.97
C GLU A 377 12.63 -1.91 4.48
N LEU A 378 11.71 -1.07 4.95
CA LEU A 378 11.54 -0.77 6.37
C LEU A 378 11.08 -2.00 7.16
N LEU A 379 10.11 -2.76 6.63
CA LEU A 379 9.64 -3.99 7.25
C LEU A 379 10.71 -5.07 7.29
N SER A 380 11.55 -5.18 6.25
CA SER A 380 12.70 -6.10 6.22
C SER A 380 13.67 -5.80 7.36
N GLY A 381 14.01 -4.51 7.56
CA GLY A 381 14.89 -4.09 8.65
C GLY A 381 14.33 -4.35 10.05
N GLU A 382 13.01 -4.43 10.21
CA GLU A 382 12.38 -4.73 11.51
C GLU A 382 12.11 -6.22 11.72
N LEU A 383 11.55 -6.90 10.73
CA LEU A 383 11.01 -8.25 10.85
C LEU A 383 12.00 -9.36 10.46
N ASP A 384 12.94 -9.08 9.54
CA ASP A 384 13.92 -10.06 9.06
C ASP A 384 15.30 -9.83 9.70
N GLU A 385 15.73 -8.58 9.81
CA GLU A 385 17.09 -8.20 10.27
C GLU A 385 17.12 -7.62 11.69
N GLY A 386 15.96 -7.24 12.24
CA GLY A 386 15.89 -6.59 13.54
C GLY A 386 16.24 -7.53 14.69
N ASP A 387 16.38 -6.96 15.90
CA ASP A 387 16.72 -7.75 17.09
C ASP A 387 15.68 -8.84 17.41
N GLY A 388 14.45 -8.69 16.90
CA GLY A 388 13.33 -9.60 17.11
C GLY A 388 12.92 -9.65 18.58
N LEU A 389 11.71 -9.17 18.91
CA LEU A 389 11.19 -9.33 20.27
C LEU A 389 10.83 -10.78 20.60
#